data_AF-A0A2M9A9Z3-F1
#
_entry.id   AF-A0A2M9A9Z3-F1
#
_cell.length_a   1.000
_cell.length_b   1.000
_cell.length_c   1.000
_cell.angle_alpha   90.00
_cell.angle_beta   90.00
_cell.angle_gamma   90.00
#
_symmetry.space_group_name_H-M   'P 1'
#
loop_
_entity.id
_entity.type
_entity.pdbx_description
1 polymer ?
#
loop_
_entity_poly.entity_id
_entity_poly.type
_entity_poly.pdbx_seq_one_letter_code
_entity_poly.pdbx_strand_id
1 'polypeptide(L)'
;MQGLPPIRYIRKTTLFFLVVFLCFIAHRIFVSVNDLEAKKAHQTDKDSKAPYSVVCRNIVGGLPFGVDSVFQVHTRLHYYSAVPKLLWDVPVERKIKHIWFNGADTVQQVFCVMADTTCESSIAPVLLAPGEWSVDAVEGRRLLSSRQFKVEPARE
;
A
#
# COMPACT_ATOMS: atom_id res chain seq x y z
N MET A 1 -26.57 -21.11 45.44
CA MET A 1 -25.09 -21.09 45.38
C MET A 1 -24.59 -22.47 45.75
N GLN A 2 -24.32 -23.33 44.76
CA GLN A 2 -23.78 -24.67 45.02
C GLN A 2 -22.28 -24.51 45.32
N GLY A 3 -21.92 -24.69 46.60
CA GLY A 3 -20.55 -24.62 47.08
C GLY A 3 -19.71 -25.74 46.46
N LEU A 4 -18.56 -25.37 45.91
CA LEU A 4 -17.56 -26.31 45.43
C LEU A 4 -17.21 -27.30 46.56
N PRO A 5 -17.25 -28.62 46.34
CA PRO A 5 -16.96 -29.60 47.37
C PRO A 5 -15.49 -29.49 47.83
N PRO A 6 -15.19 -29.85 49.09
CA PRO A 6 -13.86 -29.67 49.66
C PRO A 6 -12.79 -30.48 48.88
N ILE A 7 -11.76 -29.79 48.42
CA ILE A 7 -10.64 -30.29 47.58
C ILE A 7 -9.85 -31.44 48.23
N ARG A 8 -10.08 -31.74 49.52
CA ARG A 8 -9.41 -32.81 50.27
C ARG A 8 -9.74 -34.25 49.84
N TYR A 9 -10.77 -34.47 49.02
CA TYR A 9 -11.17 -35.81 48.54
C TYR A 9 -10.80 -36.12 47.08
N ILE A 10 -10.08 -35.22 46.41
CA ILE A 10 -9.62 -35.47 45.03
C ILE A 10 -8.40 -36.39 45.09
N ARG A 11 -8.49 -37.57 44.45
CA ARG A 11 -7.34 -38.47 44.30
C ARG A 11 -6.23 -37.73 43.55
N LYS A 12 -4.99 -37.85 44.02
CA LYS A 12 -3.80 -37.22 43.41
C LYS A 12 -3.69 -37.48 41.91
N THR A 13 -4.15 -38.65 41.46
CA THR A 13 -4.23 -39.01 40.03
C THR A 13 -5.17 -38.11 39.25
N THR A 14 -6.36 -37.81 39.78
CA THR A 14 -7.34 -36.91 39.14
C THR A 14 -6.79 -35.48 39.02
N LEU A 15 -6.04 -35.02 40.02
CA LEU A 15 -5.38 -33.70 39.98
C LEU A 15 -4.29 -33.65 38.90
N PHE A 16 -3.49 -34.71 38.77
CA PHE A 16 -2.48 -34.82 37.71
C PHE A 16 -3.11 -34.78 36.32
N PHE A 17 -4.17 -35.56 36.08
CA PHE A 17 -4.89 -35.53 34.80
C PHE A 17 -5.49 -34.18 34.49
N LEU A 18 -6.05 -33.49 35.49
CA LEU A 18 -6.65 -32.17 35.31
C LEU A 18 -5.58 -31.13 34.93
N VAL A 19 -4.41 -31.15 35.56
CA VAL A 19 -3.29 -30.27 35.22
C VAL A 19 -2.80 -30.52 33.79
N VAL A 20 -2.58 -31.78 33.41
CA VAL A 20 -2.15 -32.15 32.04
C VAL A 20 -3.19 -31.70 31.01
N PHE A 21 -4.47 -31.88 31.31
CA PHE A 21 -5.56 -31.45 30.43
C PHE A 21 -5.61 -29.93 30.25
N LEU A 22 -5.44 -29.16 31.34
CA LEU A 22 -5.36 -27.70 31.27
C LEU A 22 -4.15 -27.22 30.48
N CYS A 23 -2.97 -27.83 30.67
CA CYS A 23 -1.78 -27.52 29.88
C CYS A 23 -2.01 -27.80 28.39
N PHE A 24 -2.68 -28.90 28.06
CA PHE A 24 -3.02 -29.24 26.67
C PHE A 24 -3.96 -28.20 26.05
N ILE A 25 -5.01 -27.79 26.77
CA ILE A 25 -5.94 -26.75 26.31
C ILE A 25 -5.22 -25.41 26.12
N ALA A 26 -4.42 -24.98 27.09
CA ALA A 26 -3.66 -23.74 27.01
C ALA A 26 -2.71 -23.72 25.80
N HIS A 27 -2.00 -24.83 25.56
CA HIS A 27 -1.14 -24.98 24.39
C HIS A 27 -1.94 -24.91 23.07
N ARG A 28 -3.09 -25.60 23.00
CA ARG A 28 -3.97 -25.57 21.82
C ARG A 28 -4.51 -24.18 21.52
N ILE A 29 -4.89 -23.42 22.55
CA ILE A 29 -5.35 -22.03 22.41
C ILE A 29 -4.19 -21.15 21.94
N PHE A 30 -3.02 -21.27 22.57
CA PHE A 30 -1.84 -20.48 22.19
C PHE A 30 -1.43 -20.70 20.72
N VAL A 31 -1.37 -21.95 20.27
CA VAL A 31 -1.08 -22.28 18.86
C VAL A 31 -2.16 -21.74 17.93
N SER A 32 -3.43 -21.85 18.30
CA SER A 32 -4.54 -21.31 17.48
C SER A 32 -4.53 -19.79 17.39
N VAL A 33 -4.15 -19.09 18.46
CA VAL A 33 -4.08 -17.62 18.48
C VAL A 33 -2.90 -17.15 17.63
N ASN A 34 -1.73 -17.79 17.75
CA ASN A 34 -0.57 -17.46 16.92
C ASN A 34 -0.81 -17.72 15.42
N ASP A 35 -1.53 -18.80 15.06
CA ASP A 35 -1.90 -19.07 13.65
C ASP A 35 -2.90 -18.03 13.12
N LEU A 36 -3.83 -17.56 13.96
CA LEU A 36 -4.74 -16.45 13.62
C LEU A 36 -4.01 -15.12 13.46
N GLU A 37 -3.01 -14.82 14.30
CA GLU A 37 -2.19 -13.62 14.17
C GLU A 37 -1.29 -13.67 12.94
N ALA A 38 -0.68 -14.83 12.64
CA ALA A 38 0.10 -15.04 11.42
C ALA A 38 -0.76 -14.90 10.16
N LYS A 39 -1.99 -15.45 10.18
CA LYS A 39 -2.95 -15.27 9.08
C LYS A 39 -3.43 -13.83 8.95
N LYS A 40 -3.69 -13.13 10.05
CA LYS A 40 -4.03 -11.70 10.03
C LYS A 40 -2.89 -10.87 9.46
N ALA A 41 -1.64 -11.10 9.87
CA ALA A 41 -0.46 -10.43 9.34
C ALA A 41 -0.34 -10.62 7.82
N HIS A 42 -0.50 -11.86 7.33
CA HIS A 42 -0.50 -12.16 5.90
C HIS A 42 -1.72 -11.60 5.14
N GLN A 43 -2.85 -11.41 5.81
CA GLN A 43 -4.05 -10.84 5.20
C GLN A 43 -3.97 -9.30 5.12
N THR A 44 -3.39 -8.61 6.11
CA THR A 44 -3.03 -7.19 5.98
C THR A 44 -2.08 -6.91 4.83
N ASP A 45 -1.18 -7.85 4.52
CA ASP A 45 -0.28 -7.74 3.36
C ASP A 45 -1.02 -7.92 2.02
N LYS A 46 -2.10 -8.72 1.99
CA LYS A 46 -2.90 -8.98 0.77
C LYS A 46 -4.00 -7.94 0.53
N ASP A 47 -4.56 -7.33 1.58
CA ASP A 47 -5.48 -6.20 1.44
C ASP A 47 -4.77 -4.89 1.07
N SER A 48 -3.44 -4.85 1.18
CA SER A 48 -2.57 -3.89 0.50
C SER A 48 -2.35 -4.27 -0.97
N LYS A 49 -3.44 -4.51 -1.73
CA LYS A 49 -3.37 -4.48 -3.21
C LYS A 49 -2.64 -3.20 -3.59
N ALA A 50 -1.53 -3.33 -4.34
CA ALA A 50 -0.68 -2.21 -4.72
C ALA A 50 -1.53 -1.01 -5.14
N PRO A 51 -1.21 0.21 -4.68
CA PRO A 51 -2.01 1.39 -4.95
C PRO A 51 -2.20 1.54 -6.47
N TYR A 52 -3.46 1.63 -6.91
CA TYR A 52 -3.79 1.81 -8.33
C TYR A 52 -3.15 3.12 -8.80
N SER A 53 -2.14 3.03 -9.66
CA SER A 53 -1.51 4.21 -10.26
C SER A 53 -1.51 4.16 -11.78
N VAL A 54 -1.53 5.33 -12.41
CA VAL A 54 -1.67 5.47 -13.86
C VAL A 54 -1.12 6.81 -14.36
N VAL A 55 -0.56 6.82 -15.57
CA VAL A 55 -0.19 8.03 -16.30
C VAL A 55 -1.28 8.29 -17.35
N CYS A 56 -1.74 9.53 -17.44
CA CYS A 56 -2.79 9.92 -18.39
C CYS A 56 -2.52 11.30 -18.97
N ARG A 57 -3.17 11.61 -20.09
CA ARG A 57 -3.08 12.94 -20.72
C ARG A 57 -3.92 13.98 -20.00
N ASN A 58 -5.11 13.59 -19.54
CA ASN A 58 -6.06 14.50 -18.92
C ASN A 58 -6.76 13.83 -17.73
N ILE A 59 -7.36 14.66 -16.88
CA ILE A 59 -8.26 14.24 -15.81
C ILE A 59 -9.61 14.91 -16.04
N VAL A 60 -10.65 14.10 -16.20
CA VAL A 60 -12.01 14.57 -16.50
C VAL A 60 -12.93 14.06 -15.40
N GLY A 61 -13.55 14.99 -14.67
CA GLY A 61 -14.42 14.63 -13.54
C GLY A 61 -13.72 13.87 -12.41
N GLY A 62 -12.42 14.13 -12.20
CA GLY A 62 -11.62 13.45 -11.17
C GLY A 62 -11.09 12.06 -11.58
N LEU A 63 -11.33 11.63 -12.82
CA LEU A 63 -10.86 10.34 -13.31
C LEU A 63 -9.84 10.50 -14.46
N PRO A 64 -8.87 9.59 -14.58
CA PRO A 64 -7.87 9.62 -15.64
C PRO A 64 -8.50 9.32 -17.01
N PHE A 65 -8.18 10.15 -18.00
CA PHE A 65 -8.60 9.99 -19.40
C PHE A 65 -7.39 10.00 -20.34
N GLY A 66 -7.39 9.09 -21.32
CA GLY A 66 -6.22 8.87 -22.19
C GLY A 66 -5.09 8.19 -21.44
N VAL A 67 -5.39 7.03 -20.85
CA VAL A 67 -4.44 6.15 -20.19
C VAL A 67 -3.73 5.32 -21.26
N ASP A 68 -2.44 5.57 -21.44
CA ASP A 68 -1.61 4.86 -22.42
C ASP A 68 -0.24 4.53 -21.82
N SER A 69 0.52 3.67 -22.49
CA SER A 69 1.94 3.44 -22.21
C SER A 69 2.86 4.25 -23.12
N VAL A 70 2.32 4.87 -24.17
CA VAL A 70 3.08 5.66 -25.14
C VAL A 70 2.41 7.01 -25.33
N PHE A 71 3.17 8.08 -25.13
CA PHE A 71 2.72 9.45 -25.21
C PHE A 71 3.54 10.24 -26.23
N GLN A 72 2.98 11.34 -26.71
CA GLN A 72 3.68 12.25 -27.61
C GLN A 72 4.45 13.31 -26.81
N VAL A 73 5.61 13.71 -27.33
CA VAL A 73 6.32 14.91 -26.85
C VAL A 73 5.41 16.14 -26.83
N HIS A 74 5.77 17.13 -26.01
CA HIS A 74 5.02 18.38 -25.86
C HIS A 74 3.57 18.21 -25.37
N THR A 75 3.24 17.07 -24.78
CA THR A 75 1.97 16.88 -24.08
C THR A 75 2.16 17.07 -22.58
N ARG A 76 1.15 17.62 -21.91
CA ARG A 76 1.11 17.61 -20.45
C ARG A 76 0.64 16.23 -20.03
N LEU A 77 1.40 15.58 -19.16
CA LEU A 77 1.03 14.29 -18.59
C LEU A 77 0.74 14.46 -17.10
N HIS A 78 -0.25 13.71 -16.65
CA HIS A 78 -0.69 13.63 -15.27
C HIS A 78 -0.38 12.24 -14.75
N TYR A 79 0.12 12.17 -13.52
CA TYR A 79 0.29 10.93 -12.79
C TYR A 79 -0.69 10.90 -11.63
N TYR A 80 -1.48 9.84 -11.61
CA TYR A 80 -2.56 9.62 -10.68
C TYR A 80 -2.25 8.37 -9.86
N SER A 81 -2.28 8.46 -8.54
CA SER A 81 -2.12 7.31 -7.65
C SER A 81 -3.20 7.28 -6.58
N ALA A 82 -3.87 6.13 -6.43
CA ALA A 82 -4.82 5.90 -5.34
C ALA A 82 -4.05 5.67 -4.04
N VAL A 83 -4.44 6.36 -2.98
CA VAL A 83 -3.70 6.33 -1.72
C VAL A 83 -4.55 5.69 -0.62
N PRO A 84 -4.01 4.73 0.15
CA PRO A 84 -4.69 4.18 1.32
C PRO A 84 -5.17 5.27 2.28
N LYS A 85 -6.40 5.13 2.82
CA LYS A 85 -7.00 6.10 3.76
C LYS A 85 -6.13 6.43 4.97
N LEU A 86 -5.31 5.47 5.42
CA LEU A 86 -4.40 5.63 6.54
C LEU A 86 -3.34 6.72 6.32
N LEU A 87 -3.10 7.10 5.06
CA LEU A 87 -2.09 8.07 4.64
C LEU A 87 -2.66 9.47 4.39
N TRP A 88 -3.94 9.72 4.66
CA TRP A 88 -4.58 11.02 4.39
C TRP A 88 -4.36 12.04 5.52
N ASP A 89 -4.23 11.60 6.78
CA ASP A 89 -4.06 12.47 7.95
C ASP A 89 -2.60 12.75 8.32
N VAL A 90 -1.67 12.58 7.38
CA VAL A 90 -0.25 12.56 7.69
C VAL A 90 0.36 13.98 7.58
N PRO A 91 1.15 14.44 8.58
CA PRO A 91 1.78 15.76 8.56
C PRO A 91 2.66 15.99 7.32
N VAL A 92 2.82 17.28 6.96
CA VAL A 92 3.41 17.79 5.70
C VAL A 92 4.74 17.13 5.29
N GLU A 93 5.53 16.66 6.24
CA GLU A 93 6.84 16.03 6.01
C GLU A 93 6.76 14.58 5.48
N ARG A 94 5.62 13.91 5.62
CA ARG A 94 5.32 12.58 5.06
C ARG A 94 4.38 12.65 3.86
N LYS A 95 4.29 13.82 3.21
CA LYS A 95 3.54 13.95 1.95
C LYS A 95 4.15 13.06 0.87
N ILE A 96 3.27 12.39 0.13
CA ILE A 96 3.65 11.56 -1.01
C ILE A 96 4.28 12.46 -2.08
N LYS A 97 5.46 12.05 -2.54
CA LYS A 97 6.16 12.70 -3.65
C LYS A 97 6.02 11.86 -4.90
N HIS A 98 5.82 12.53 -6.02
CA HIS A 98 5.96 11.96 -7.34
C HIS A 98 7.30 12.39 -7.91
N ILE A 99 8.12 11.40 -8.27
CA ILE A 99 9.45 11.59 -8.85
C ILE A 99 9.40 11.11 -10.29
N TRP A 100 9.68 12.03 -11.22
CA TRP A 100 9.67 11.79 -12.66
C TRP A 100 11.08 11.57 -13.15
N PHE A 101 11.28 10.50 -13.90
CA PHE A 101 12.56 10.11 -14.48
C PHE A 101 12.47 10.00 -15.99
N ASN A 102 13.56 10.39 -16.66
CA ASN A 102 13.82 10.07 -18.05
C ASN A 102 15.06 9.17 -18.08
N GLY A 103 14.87 7.88 -18.37
CA GLY A 103 15.90 6.86 -18.17
C GLY A 103 16.36 6.81 -16.71
N ALA A 104 17.63 7.12 -16.47
CA ALA A 104 18.23 7.16 -15.13
C ALA A 104 18.20 8.56 -14.49
N ASP A 105 17.86 9.60 -15.26
CA ASP A 105 17.95 10.98 -14.82
C ASP A 105 16.67 11.41 -14.11
N THR A 106 16.81 12.05 -12.95
CA THR A 106 15.66 12.64 -12.25
C THR A 106 15.34 13.99 -12.87
N VAL A 107 14.17 14.11 -13.47
CA VAL A 107 13.72 15.34 -14.16
C VAL A 107 12.94 16.25 -13.21
N GLN A 108 12.04 15.68 -12.41
CA GLN A 108 11.17 16.48 -11.54
C GLN A 108 10.83 15.73 -10.26
N GLN A 109 10.84 16.44 -9.13
CA GLN A 109 10.32 15.97 -7.86
C GLN A 109 9.25 16.93 -7.37
N VAL A 110 8.03 16.43 -7.18
CA VAL A 110 6.89 17.25 -6.76
C VAL A 110 6.09 16.53 -5.69
N PHE A 111 5.64 17.28 -4.70
CA PHE A 111 4.63 16.78 -3.78
C PHE A 111 3.31 16.65 -4.52
N CYS A 112 2.64 15.52 -4.37
CA CYS A 112 1.34 15.38 -5.01
C CYS A 112 0.29 16.22 -4.30
N VAL A 113 -0.72 16.62 -5.07
CA VAL A 113 -1.92 17.26 -4.57
C VAL A 113 -2.94 16.16 -4.29
N MET A 114 -3.42 16.11 -3.05
CA MET A 114 -4.46 15.17 -2.66
C MET A 114 -5.82 15.68 -3.13
N ALA A 115 -6.53 14.86 -3.90
CA ALA A 115 -7.91 15.07 -4.31
C ALA A 115 -8.74 13.83 -3.92
N ASP A 116 -9.58 14.01 -2.90
CA ASP A 116 -10.40 12.97 -2.25
C ASP A 116 -9.59 11.74 -1.82
N THR A 117 -9.52 10.74 -2.70
CA THR A 117 -8.88 9.44 -2.41
C THR A 117 -7.55 9.24 -3.12
N THR A 118 -7.11 10.27 -3.85
CA THR A 118 -6.05 10.14 -4.85
C THR A 118 -5.05 11.28 -4.76
N CYS A 119 -3.87 10.99 -5.26
CA CYS A 119 -2.68 11.81 -5.21
C CYS A 119 -2.25 12.06 -6.64
N GLU A 120 -2.25 13.32 -7.04
CA GLU A 120 -2.02 13.75 -8.42
C GLU A 120 -0.78 14.66 -8.52
N SER A 121 0.00 14.51 -9.58
CA SER A 121 0.91 15.55 -10.05
C SER A 121 0.96 15.60 -11.57
N SER A 122 1.50 16.67 -12.14
CA SER A 122 1.73 16.77 -13.57
C SER A 122 3.16 17.18 -13.92
N ILE A 123 3.59 16.79 -15.12
CA ILE A 123 4.82 17.24 -15.75
C ILE A 123 4.53 18.20 -16.90
N ALA A 124 5.30 19.28 -16.98
CA ALA A 124 5.13 20.28 -18.02
C ALA A 124 5.59 19.76 -19.39
N PRO A 125 4.91 20.12 -20.50
CA PRO A 125 5.28 19.72 -21.86
C PRO A 125 6.76 19.97 -22.23
N VAL A 126 7.32 21.08 -21.73
CA VAL A 126 8.69 21.53 -22.03
C VAL A 126 9.75 20.59 -21.45
N LEU A 127 9.41 19.88 -20.37
CA LEU A 127 10.32 18.92 -19.73
C LEU A 127 10.23 17.52 -20.36
N LEU A 128 9.21 17.26 -21.17
CA LEU A 128 8.89 15.94 -21.70
C LEU A 128 9.64 15.66 -23.01
N ALA A 129 10.91 15.28 -22.89
CA ALA A 129 11.76 14.83 -23.99
C ALA A 129 11.40 13.40 -24.48
N PRO A 130 11.72 13.04 -25.75
CA PRO A 130 11.60 11.66 -26.22
C PRO A 130 12.45 10.70 -25.37
N GLY A 131 11.93 9.51 -25.08
CA GLY A 131 12.67 8.49 -24.32
C GLY A 131 11.78 7.53 -23.55
N GLU A 132 12.43 6.70 -22.73
CA GLU A 132 11.77 5.84 -21.75
C GLU A 132 11.65 6.61 -20.43
N TRP A 133 10.44 6.69 -19.91
CA TRP A 133 10.12 7.47 -18.72
C TRP A 133 9.60 6.58 -17.61
N SER A 134 9.78 7.03 -16.38
CA SER A 134 9.09 6.45 -15.24
C SER A 134 8.65 7.51 -14.22
N VAL A 135 7.63 7.17 -13.45
CA VAL A 135 7.19 7.96 -12.30
C VAL A 135 7.02 7.06 -11.10
N ASP A 136 7.65 7.48 -10.01
CA ASP A 136 7.57 6.80 -8.72
C ASP A 136 6.76 7.65 -7.73
N ALA A 137 5.75 7.04 -7.11
CA ALA A 137 5.13 7.58 -5.90
C ALA A 137 5.88 7.07 -4.68
N VAL A 138 6.42 7.98 -3.88
CA VAL A 138 7.18 7.65 -2.67
C VAL A 138 6.63 8.36 -1.45
N GLU A 139 6.62 7.64 -0.32
CA GLU A 139 6.36 8.18 1.01
C GLU A 139 7.63 8.04 1.85
N GLY A 140 8.36 9.14 2.04
CA GLY A 140 9.67 9.10 2.70
C GLY A 140 10.66 8.22 1.95
N ARG A 141 10.96 7.03 2.50
CA ARG A 141 11.83 6.02 1.88
C ARG A 141 11.08 4.84 1.25
N ARG A 142 9.76 4.81 1.39
CA ARG A 142 8.92 3.71 0.91
C ARG A 142 8.45 4.03 -0.51
N LEU A 143 8.74 3.14 -1.45
CA LEU A 143 8.11 3.16 -2.77
C LEU A 143 6.67 2.64 -2.64
N LEU A 144 5.71 3.45 -3.05
CA LEU A 144 4.29 3.09 -3.05
C LEU A 144 3.86 2.48 -4.39
N SER A 145 4.24 3.13 -5.49
CA SER A 145 3.98 2.63 -6.85
C SER A 145 5.00 3.20 -7.83
N SER A 146 5.20 2.49 -8.93
CA SER A 146 6.05 2.92 -10.04
C SER A 146 5.34 2.63 -11.35
N ARG A 147 5.42 3.56 -12.31
CA ARG A 147 4.90 3.38 -13.67
C ARG A 147 5.93 3.76 -14.70
N GLN A 148 6.09 2.91 -15.70
CA GLN A 148 6.92 3.15 -16.86
C GLN A 148 6.03 3.47 -18.06
N PHE A 149 6.51 4.38 -18.90
CA PHE A 149 5.87 4.76 -20.15
C PHE A 149 6.91 5.30 -21.12
N LYS A 150 6.56 5.39 -22.39
CA LYS A 150 7.44 5.88 -23.44
C LYS A 150 6.92 7.21 -23.97
N VAL A 151 7.83 8.11 -24.31
CA VAL A 151 7.52 9.36 -25.01
C VAL A 151 8.16 9.32 -26.39
N GLU A 152 7.34 9.44 -27.42
CA GLU A 152 7.76 9.44 -28.81
C GLU A 152 7.53 10.81 -29.47
N PRO A 153 8.32 11.17 -30.49
CA PRO A 153 8.00 12.30 -31.36
C PRO A 153 6.59 12.16 -31.93
N ALA A 154 5.88 13.26 -32.14
CA ALA A 154 4.64 13.21 -32.92
C ALA A 154 5.00 12.70 -34.33
N ARG A 155 4.31 11.65 -34.78
CA ARG A 155 4.40 11.23 -36.18
C ARG A 155 3.62 12.26 -36.99
N GLU A 156 4.33 13.00 -37.82
CA GLU A 156 3.74 13.82 -38.89
C GLU A 156 3.00 12.95 -39.91
#